data_AF-A0A1G6LAY8-F1
#
_entry.id   AF-A0A1G6LAY8-F1
#
_cell.length_a   1.000
_cell.length_b   1.000
_cell.length_c   1.000
_cell.angle_alpha   90.00
_cell.angle_beta   90.00
_cell.angle_gamma   90.00
#
_symmetry.space_group_name_H-M   'P 1'
#
loop_
_entity.id
_entity.type
_entity.pdbx_description
1 polymer ?
#
loop_
_entity_poly.entity_id
_entity_poly.type
_entity_poly.pdbx_seq_one_letter_code
_entity_poly.pdbx_strand_id
1 'polypeptide(L)'
;MNQFFADQIDQLDLAIDQLAIRDRNFDRFALMLVDNVVELVLHQHAKDKVMWGQAFASNKQPKPEWKTAVAATGRNFDAKVAYARETQIISAAMADSIQYLHSFRNSAYHQGSRHEGILHSLAVFYFKAACALLGAYKPTFFGIYSGDQISHRAVKYLGRPDLFDQKDAFARASGRLSEVADALGENLIEDLQADMLSTIEQADSWLDYISANAPDRPSRDQAVRHCQAWPLSWTEEARAFANANGCKASNLGGYVEWLGHNYNWQVKTDPIASWKRRHSSLKNERGADAALKKYCDFMKQTEAFREALEEYISQLDGYIQEQIDYARGK
;
A
#
# COMPACT_ATOMS: atom_id res chain seq x y z
N MET A 1 11.29 28.81 -8.73
CA MET A 1 10.92 27.97 -7.55
C MET A 1 9.44 28.14 -7.21
N ASN A 2 8.89 29.35 -7.31
CA ASN A 2 7.48 29.59 -7.04
C ASN A 2 6.54 28.85 -8.00
N GLN A 3 6.89 28.75 -9.29
CA GLN A 3 6.16 27.92 -10.23
C GLN A 3 6.04 26.47 -9.75
N PHE A 4 7.15 25.85 -9.32
CA PHE A 4 7.14 24.45 -8.86
C PHE A 4 6.14 24.22 -7.72
N PHE A 5 6.14 25.08 -6.70
CA PHE A 5 5.18 24.97 -5.60
C PHE A 5 3.75 25.28 -6.03
N ALA A 6 3.55 26.28 -6.90
CA ALA A 6 2.23 26.58 -7.46
C ALA A 6 1.67 25.37 -8.23
N ASP A 7 2.49 24.70 -9.03
CA ASP A 7 2.10 23.50 -9.77
C ASP A 7 1.72 22.34 -8.83
N GLN A 8 2.45 22.18 -7.72
CA GLN A 8 2.10 21.16 -6.72
C GLN A 8 0.77 21.47 -6.03
N ILE A 9 0.54 22.74 -5.66
CA ILE A 9 -0.72 23.18 -5.05
C ILE A 9 -1.88 23.02 -6.04
N ASP A 10 -1.68 23.37 -7.31
CA ASP A 10 -2.67 23.20 -8.38
C ASP A 10 -3.06 21.72 -8.54
N GLN A 11 -2.07 20.83 -8.56
CA GLN A 11 -2.28 19.39 -8.67
C GLN A 11 -2.99 18.82 -7.43
N LEU A 12 -2.65 19.28 -6.22
CA LEU A 12 -3.35 18.90 -5.00
C LEU A 12 -4.79 19.46 -4.97
N ASP A 13 -5.04 20.69 -5.40
CA ASP A 13 -6.41 21.22 -5.50
C ASP A 13 -7.25 20.42 -6.49
N LEU A 14 -6.66 19.97 -7.61
CA LEU A 14 -7.36 19.07 -8.53
C LEU A 14 -7.64 17.71 -7.89
N ALA A 15 -6.69 17.16 -7.14
CA ALA A 15 -6.85 15.88 -6.45
C ALA A 15 -7.94 15.94 -5.38
N ILE A 16 -8.01 17.01 -4.60
CA ILE A 16 -9.05 17.15 -3.56
C ILE A 16 -10.44 17.33 -4.17
N ASP A 17 -10.57 18.02 -5.31
CA ASP A 17 -11.81 18.08 -6.08
C ASP A 17 -12.27 16.67 -6.52
N GLN A 18 -11.34 15.81 -6.93
CA GLN A 18 -11.67 14.42 -7.30
C GLN A 18 -12.14 13.62 -6.07
N LEU A 19 -11.46 13.76 -4.93
CA LEU A 19 -11.83 13.08 -3.69
C LEU A 19 -13.21 13.53 -3.19
N ALA A 20 -13.56 14.80 -3.34
CA ALA A 20 -14.86 15.31 -2.93
C ALA A 20 -16.06 14.64 -3.64
N ILE A 21 -15.84 14.03 -4.82
CA ILE A 21 -16.88 13.31 -5.58
C ILE A 21 -17.23 11.98 -4.90
N ARG A 22 -16.29 11.37 -4.14
CA ARG A 22 -16.44 10.06 -3.49
C ARG A 22 -16.83 8.94 -4.46
N ASP A 23 -16.19 8.93 -5.62
CA ASP A 23 -16.30 7.82 -6.56
C ASP A 23 -14.93 7.20 -6.81
N ARG A 24 -14.95 5.88 -6.95
CA ARG A 24 -13.78 5.01 -7.02
C ARG A 24 -12.81 5.40 -8.12
N ASN A 25 -13.30 5.80 -9.29
CA ASN A 25 -12.41 6.16 -10.39
C ASN A 25 -11.73 7.51 -10.10
N PHE A 26 -12.46 8.44 -9.51
CA PHE A 26 -11.91 9.72 -9.08
C PHE A 26 -10.92 9.58 -7.92
N ASP A 27 -11.10 8.63 -6.99
CA ASP A 27 -10.11 8.31 -5.97
C ASP A 27 -8.80 7.77 -6.56
N ARG A 28 -8.90 6.89 -7.58
CA ARG A 28 -7.72 6.43 -8.33
C ARG A 28 -7.00 7.61 -8.99
N PHE A 29 -7.73 8.52 -9.63
CA PHE A 29 -7.16 9.73 -10.22
C PHE A 29 -6.48 10.62 -9.18
N ALA A 30 -7.14 10.85 -8.04
CA ALA A 30 -6.56 11.59 -6.94
C ALA A 30 -5.26 10.96 -6.44
N LEU A 31 -5.22 9.64 -6.23
CA LEU A 31 -4.00 8.92 -5.83
C LEU A 31 -2.85 9.14 -6.80
N MET A 32 -3.10 9.11 -8.11
CA MET A 32 -2.04 9.38 -9.10
C MET A 32 -1.52 10.80 -9.02
N LEU A 33 -2.41 11.78 -8.86
CA LEU A 33 -2.04 13.19 -8.76
C LEU A 33 -1.21 13.44 -7.50
N VAL A 34 -1.65 12.88 -6.36
CA VAL A 34 -0.95 12.96 -5.08
C VAL A 34 0.42 12.28 -5.15
N ASP A 35 0.49 11.07 -5.72
CA ASP A 35 1.73 10.32 -5.87
C ASP A 35 2.76 11.08 -6.72
N ASN A 36 2.31 11.72 -7.80
CA ASN A 36 3.17 12.57 -8.62
C ASN A 36 3.71 13.78 -7.84
N VAL A 37 2.87 14.45 -7.03
CA VAL A 37 3.33 15.55 -6.17
C VAL A 37 4.39 15.07 -5.18
N VAL A 38 4.16 13.93 -4.52
CA VAL A 38 5.12 13.34 -3.59
C VAL A 38 6.44 13.02 -4.30
N GLU A 39 6.40 12.36 -5.46
CA GLU A 39 7.60 12.06 -6.22
C GLU A 39 8.37 13.33 -6.62
N LEU A 40 7.68 14.35 -7.14
CA LEU A 40 8.28 15.59 -7.58
C LEU A 40 8.92 16.36 -6.42
N VAL A 41 8.26 16.44 -5.27
CA VAL A 41 8.80 17.11 -4.07
C VAL A 41 10.03 16.38 -3.53
N LEU A 42 9.98 15.05 -3.42
CA LEU A 42 11.15 14.27 -2.96
C LEU A 42 12.31 14.39 -3.95
N HIS A 43 12.02 14.38 -5.25
CA HIS A 43 13.03 14.55 -6.29
C HIS A 43 13.66 15.95 -6.24
N GLN A 44 12.85 17.00 -6.11
CA GLN A 44 13.35 18.38 -6.04
C GLN A 44 14.19 18.60 -4.78
N HIS A 45 13.79 18.03 -3.63
CA HIS A 45 14.59 18.03 -2.40
C HIS A 45 15.98 17.41 -2.61
N ALA A 46 16.07 16.28 -3.31
CA ALA A 46 17.35 15.67 -3.66
C ALA A 46 18.17 16.54 -4.63
N LYS A 47 17.54 17.11 -5.66
CA LYS A 47 18.21 17.99 -6.64
C LYS A 47 18.81 19.22 -5.98
N ASP A 48 18.07 19.88 -5.10
CA ASP A 48 18.54 21.08 -4.39
C ASP A 48 19.80 20.80 -3.59
N LYS A 49 19.87 19.64 -2.94
CA LYS A 49 21.04 19.18 -2.19
C LYS A 49 22.22 18.85 -3.09
N VAL A 50 21.97 18.21 -4.24
CA VAL A 50 23.01 17.97 -5.24
C VAL A 50 23.55 19.29 -5.79
N MET A 51 22.69 20.22 -6.21
CA MET A 51 23.12 21.52 -6.72
C MET A 51 23.98 22.29 -5.71
N TRP A 52 23.58 22.28 -4.43
CA TRP A 52 24.38 22.90 -3.36
C TRP A 52 25.72 22.21 -3.15
N GLY A 53 25.76 20.88 -3.04
CA GLY A 53 27.05 20.20 -2.86
C GLY A 53 27.99 20.39 -4.06
N GLN A 54 27.48 20.53 -5.29
CA GLN A 54 28.28 20.90 -6.47
C GLN A 54 28.84 22.32 -6.39
N ALA A 55 28.01 23.30 -6.01
CA ALA A 55 28.43 24.70 -5.92
C ALA A 55 29.49 24.94 -4.83
N PHE A 56 29.51 24.10 -3.78
CA PHE A 56 30.44 24.20 -2.64
C PHE A 56 31.51 23.09 -2.61
N ALA A 57 31.60 22.23 -3.63
CA ALA A 57 32.62 21.19 -3.76
C ALA A 57 33.96 21.77 -4.25
N SER A 58 34.58 22.64 -3.47
CA SER A 58 36.01 22.92 -3.61
C SER A 58 36.81 21.73 -3.05
N ASN A 59 37.24 20.79 -3.90
CA ASN A 59 38.26 19.77 -3.61
C ASN A 59 38.09 18.87 -2.36
N LYS A 60 36.88 18.65 -1.84
CA LYS A 60 36.64 17.70 -0.74
C LYS A 60 35.95 16.43 -1.23
N GLN A 61 36.34 15.28 -0.69
CA GLN A 61 35.69 14.00 -0.98
C GLN A 61 34.16 14.11 -0.71
N PRO A 62 33.31 13.58 -1.61
CA PRO A 62 31.87 13.65 -1.44
C PRO A 62 31.47 12.93 -0.14
N LYS A 63 30.71 13.62 0.72
CA LYS A 63 30.15 13.03 1.94
C LYS A 63 29.23 11.85 1.57
N PRO A 64 29.04 10.85 2.45
CA PRO A 64 28.12 9.73 2.20
C PRO A 64 26.71 10.15 1.76
N GLU A 65 26.17 11.21 2.37
CA GLU A 65 24.87 11.85 2.05
C GLU A 65 24.76 12.29 0.58
N TRP A 66 25.89 12.52 -0.12
CA TRP A 66 25.92 12.87 -1.53
C TRP A 66 25.50 11.69 -2.42
N LYS A 67 25.93 10.47 -2.07
CA LYS A 67 25.64 9.27 -2.85
C LYS A 67 24.14 8.95 -2.80
N THR A 68 23.52 9.09 -1.64
CA THR A 68 22.08 8.88 -1.46
C THR A 68 21.27 9.98 -2.13
N ALA A 69 21.72 11.24 -2.06
CA ALA A 69 21.11 12.36 -2.80
C ALA A 69 21.13 12.11 -4.33
N VAL A 70 22.28 11.72 -4.88
CA VAL A 70 22.41 11.40 -6.33
C VAL A 70 21.49 10.24 -6.72
N ALA A 71 21.43 9.18 -5.91
CA ALA A 71 20.51 8.06 -6.17
C ALA A 71 19.04 8.51 -6.18
N ALA A 72 18.65 9.42 -5.27
CA ALA A 72 17.30 9.99 -5.20
C ALA A 72 16.97 10.91 -6.40
N THR A 73 17.96 11.47 -7.11
CA THR A 73 17.69 12.16 -8.40
C THR A 73 17.38 11.21 -9.55
N GLY A 74 17.49 9.90 -9.35
CA GLY A 74 17.14 8.89 -10.35
C GLY A 74 15.64 8.63 -10.48
N ARG A 75 15.30 7.62 -11.30
CA ARG A 75 13.92 7.15 -11.49
C ARG A 75 13.38 6.31 -10.33
N ASN A 76 14.25 5.79 -9.46
CA ASN A 76 13.83 4.93 -8.36
C ASN A 76 13.11 5.74 -7.26
N PHE A 77 11.83 5.44 -7.01
CA PHE A 77 11.03 6.07 -5.96
C PHE A 77 11.54 5.73 -4.54
N ASP A 78 11.94 4.49 -4.30
CA ASP A 78 12.44 4.07 -2.98
C ASP A 78 13.70 4.83 -2.57
N ALA A 79 14.57 5.13 -3.54
CA ALA A 79 15.76 5.95 -3.28
C ALA A 79 15.40 7.38 -2.83
N LYS A 80 14.32 7.95 -3.40
CA LYS A 80 13.80 9.27 -3.03
C LYS A 80 13.27 9.28 -1.60
N VAL A 81 12.45 8.29 -1.24
CA VAL A 81 11.89 8.16 0.11
C VAL A 81 13.00 7.89 1.14
N ALA A 82 13.94 7.00 0.83
CA ALA A 82 15.07 6.70 1.71
C ALA A 82 15.92 7.94 2.01
N TYR A 83 16.19 8.77 0.99
CA TYR A 83 16.92 10.02 1.17
C TYR A 83 16.15 11.05 2.01
N ALA A 84 14.84 11.18 1.78
CA ALA A 84 13.99 12.04 2.59
C ALA A 84 13.97 11.61 4.07
N ARG A 85 13.91 10.30 4.34
CA ARG A 85 14.03 9.76 5.69
C ARG A 85 15.41 10.04 6.31
N GLU A 86 16.49 9.83 5.57
CA GLU A 86 17.87 10.10 6.02
C GLU A 86 18.05 11.57 6.41
N THR A 87 17.51 12.48 5.60
CA THR A 87 17.58 13.94 5.83
C THR A 87 16.51 14.48 6.78
N GLN A 88 15.65 13.60 7.32
CA GLN A 88 14.60 13.92 8.29
C GLN A 88 13.59 14.98 7.81
N ILE A 89 13.40 15.14 6.49
CA ILE A 89 12.27 15.94 5.97
C ILE A 89 10.94 15.25 6.22
N ILE A 90 10.96 13.92 6.33
CA ILE A 90 9.84 13.08 6.75
C ILE A 90 10.28 12.14 7.88
N SER A 91 9.33 11.74 8.72
CA SER A 91 9.56 10.73 9.76
C SER A 91 9.73 9.34 9.15
N ALA A 92 10.31 8.40 9.91
CA ALA A 92 10.38 7.01 9.50
C ALA A 92 9.00 6.39 9.27
N ALA A 93 8.02 6.73 10.10
CA ALA A 93 6.64 6.24 9.96
C ALA A 93 5.99 6.75 8.67
N MET A 94 6.16 8.05 8.35
CA MET A 94 5.64 8.63 7.11
C MET A 94 6.34 8.06 5.88
N ALA A 95 7.65 7.78 5.96
CA ALA A 95 8.38 7.13 4.87
C ALA A 95 7.80 5.74 4.56
N ASP A 96 7.56 4.92 5.60
CA ASP A 96 6.94 3.61 5.44
C ASP A 96 5.51 3.75 4.86
N SER A 97 4.70 4.71 5.35
CA SER A 97 3.36 5.01 4.82
C SER A 97 3.38 5.41 3.34
N ILE A 98 4.29 6.30 2.94
CA ILE A 98 4.44 6.72 1.54
C ILE A 98 4.77 5.51 0.64
N GLN A 99 5.62 4.60 1.09
CA GLN A 99 5.94 3.38 0.32
C GLN A 99 4.74 2.44 0.18
N TYR A 100 3.95 2.26 1.24
CA TYR A 100 2.70 1.49 1.16
C TYR A 100 1.71 2.15 0.18
N LEU A 101 1.50 3.46 0.28
CA LEU A 101 0.56 4.22 -0.55
C LEU A 101 0.98 4.27 -2.03
N HIS A 102 2.27 4.41 -2.31
CA HIS A 102 2.83 4.27 -3.65
C HIS A 102 2.57 2.87 -4.22
N SER A 103 2.69 1.83 -3.39
CA SER A 103 2.38 0.45 -3.79
C SER A 103 0.89 0.28 -4.10
N PHE A 104 -0.01 0.88 -3.31
CA PHE A 104 -1.45 0.89 -3.59
C PHE A 104 -1.77 1.58 -4.92
N ARG A 105 -1.11 2.69 -5.25
CA ARG A 105 -1.26 3.35 -6.54
C ARG A 105 -0.88 2.39 -7.68
N ASN A 106 0.19 1.61 -7.53
CA ASN A 106 0.60 0.64 -8.55
C ASN A 106 -0.34 -0.57 -8.64
N SER A 107 -0.88 -1.06 -7.52
CA SER A 107 -1.79 -2.23 -7.50
C SER A 107 -3.23 -1.89 -7.85
N ALA A 108 -3.72 -0.68 -7.55
CA ALA A 108 -5.07 -0.21 -7.91
C ALA A 108 -5.33 -0.23 -9.43
N TYR A 109 -4.26 -0.31 -10.23
CA TYR A 109 -4.28 -0.47 -11.68
C TYR A 109 -4.29 -1.92 -12.17
N HIS A 110 -3.86 -2.88 -11.36
CA HIS A 110 -3.61 -4.27 -11.80
C HIS A 110 -4.42 -5.33 -11.03
N GLN A 111 -4.82 -5.06 -9.79
CA GLN A 111 -5.63 -5.96 -8.97
C GLN A 111 -7.01 -5.33 -8.77
N GLY A 112 -7.92 -5.59 -9.71
CA GLY A 112 -9.32 -5.23 -9.53
C GLY A 112 -9.87 -5.83 -8.23
N SER A 113 -10.64 -5.05 -7.48
CA SER A 113 -11.51 -5.47 -6.37
C SER A 113 -10.90 -5.60 -4.96
N ARG A 114 -9.60 -5.83 -4.74
CA ARG A 114 -9.10 -6.26 -3.41
C ARG A 114 -9.00 -5.17 -2.31
N HIS A 115 -9.16 -3.88 -2.64
CA HIS A 115 -9.07 -2.78 -1.65
C HIS A 115 -10.07 -1.64 -1.90
N GLU A 116 -11.17 -1.91 -2.60
CA GLU A 116 -12.07 -0.83 -3.04
C GLU A 116 -12.76 -0.11 -1.88
N GLY A 117 -13.02 -0.81 -0.77
CA GLY A 117 -13.67 -0.22 0.41
C GLY A 117 -12.81 0.80 1.17
N ILE A 118 -11.48 0.77 1.01
CA ILE A 118 -10.54 1.63 1.76
C ILE A 118 -9.82 2.65 0.89
N LEU A 119 -10.05 2.61 -0.43
CA LEU A 119 -9.29 3.39 -1.40
C LEU A 119 -9.41 4.89 -1.15
N HIS A 120 -10.63 5.36 -0.88
CA HIS A 120 -10.93 6.76 -0.63
C HIS A 120 -10.14 7.29 0.59
N SER A 121 -10.21 6.58 1.71
CA SER A 121 -9.53 6.95 2.95
C SER A 121 -8.01 6.87 2.85
N LEU A 122 -7.48 5.90 2.09
CA LEU A 122 -6.05 5.84 1.74
C LEU A 122 -5.63 7.07 0.90
N ALA A 123 -6.46 7.47 -0.06
CA ALA A 123 -6.18 8.61 -0.92
C ALA A 123 -6.18 9.94 -0.14
N VAL A 124 -7.17 10.13 0.75
CA VAL A 124 -7.21 11.28 1.67
C VAL A 124 -6.01 11.26 2.63
N PHE A 125 -5.63 10.09 3.16
CA PHE A 125 -4.45 9.98 4.00
C PHE A 125 -3.15 10.32 3.25
N TYR A 126 -3.00 9.83 2.01
CA TYR A 126 -1.84 10.14 1.19
C TYR A 126 -1.78 11.62 0.83
N PHE A 127 -2.93 12.23 0.54
CA PHE A 127 -3.05 13.66 0.29
C PHE A 127 -2.52 14.48 1.47
N LYS A 128 -2.89 14.11 2.69
CA LYS A 128 -2.40 14.79 3.91
C LYS A 128 -0.90 14.58 4.11
N ALA A 129 -0.38 13.39 3.82
CA ALA A 129 1.06 13.14 3.82
C ALA A 129 1.80 14.01 2.78
N ALA A 130 1.22 14.19 1.58
CA ALA A 130 1.76 15.08 0.56
C ALA A 130 1.76 16.55 0.99
N CYS A 131 0.68 17.02 1.64
CA CYS A 131 0.61 18.36 2.22
C CYS A 131 1.69 18.57 3.30
N ALA A 132 1.88 17.58 4.18
CA ALA A 132 2.90 17.62 5.22
C ALA A 132 4.32 17.66 4.62
N LEU A 133 4.61 16.82 3.62
CA LEU A 133 5.87 16.81 2.89
C LEU A 133 6.13 18.15 2.19
N LEU A 134 5.13 18.69 1.49
CA LEU A 134 5.23 19.97 0.78
C LEU A 134 5.48 21.12 1.76
N GLY A 135 4.82 21.13 2.92
CA GLY A 135 5.06 22.12 3.98
C GLY A 135 6.40 21.97 4.70
N ALA A 136 6.93 20.75 4.80
CA ALA A 136 8.25 20.48 5.38
C ALA A 136 9.40 20.84 4.43
N TYR A 137 9.17 20.77 3.12
CA TYR A 137 10.17 21.08 2.11
C TYR A 137 10.58 22.56 2.14
N LYS A 138 11.88 22.77 2.37
CA LYS A 138 12.51 24.10 2.42
C LYS A 138 13.47 24.20 1.25
N PRO A 139 13.06 24.84 0.14
CA PRO A 139 13.91 24.99 -1.02
C PRO A 139 15.10 25.88 -0.67
N THR A 140 16.22 25.66 -1.35
CA THR A 140 17.43 26.40 -1.00
C THR A 140 17.47 27.83 -1.56
N PHE A 141 16.59 28.16 -2.51
CA PHE A 141 16.43 29.51 -3.04
C PHE A 141 14.97 29.79 -3.39
N PHE A 142 14.45 30.95 -2.96
CA PHE A 142 13.16 31.45 -3.42
C PHE A 142 13.39 32.54 -4.47
N GLY A 143 12.70 32.44 -5.59
CA GLY A 143 12.80 33.40 -6.68
C GLY A 143 11.53 33.39 -7.51
N ILE A 144 11.01 34.60 -7.77
CA ILE A 144 10.00 34.89 -8.79
C ILE A 144 10.73 35.12 -10.09
N TYR A 145 10.36 34.38 -11.12
CA TYR A 145 10.77 34.70 -12.49
C TYR A 145 9.63 35.45 -13.17
N SER A 146 9.96 36.42 -14.03
CA SER A 146 8.97 37.21 -14.79
C SER A 146 8.09 36.36 -15.72
N GLY A 147 8.44 35.08 -15.93
CA GLY A 147 7.66 34.11 -16.69
C GLY A 147 6.84 33.13 -15.84
N ASP A 148 6.83 33.24 -14.51
CA ASP A 148 6.00 32.37 -13.66
C ASP A 148 4.50 32.60 -13.97
N GLN A 149 3.78 31.53 -14.25
CA GLN A 149 2.33 31.49 -14.50
C GLN A 149 1.65 30.69 -13.39
N ILE A 150 1.30 31.40 -12.31
CA ILE A 150 0.60 30.79 -11.17
C ILE A 150 -0.87 30.58 -11.55
N SER A 151 -1.34 29.34 -11.47
CA SER A 151 -2.74 29.00 -11.79
C SER A 151 -3.73 29.63 -10.82
N HIS A 152 -4.98 29.83 -11.27
CA HIS A 152 -6.05 30.33 -10.41
C HIS A 152 -6.33 29.41 -9.20
N ARG A 153 -6.15 28.09 -9.36
CA ARG A 153 -6.29 27.12 -8.27
C ARG A 153 -5.20 27.33 -7.21
N ALA A 154 -3.96 27.56 -7.62
CA ALA A 154 -2.89 27.86 -6.68
C ALA A 154 -3.09 29.20 -5.94
N VAL A 155 -3.57 30.23 -6.65
CA VAL A 155 -3.87 31.56 -6.06
C VAL A 155 -4.89 31.49 -4.92
N LYS A 156 -5.89 30.60 -5.02
CA LYS A 156 -6.89 30.34 -3.96
C LYS A 156 -6.25 30.08 -2.60
N TYR A 157 -5.13 29.37 -2.55
CA TYR A 157 -4.45 29.01 -1.31
C TYR A 157 -3.34 29.99 -0.94
N LEU A 158 -2.58 30.48 -1.93
CA LEU A 158 -1.45 31.39 -1.74
C LEU A 158 -1.89 32.80 -1.33
N GLY A 159 -3.12 33.20 -1.67
CA GLY A 159 -3.62 34.55 -1.45
C GLY A 159 -2.91 35.58 -2.33
N ARG A 160 -2.67 36.78 -1.79
CA ARG A 160 -1.78 37.78 -2.39
C ARG A 160 -0.43 37.68 -1.68
N PRO A 161 0.55 36.93 -2.21
CA PRO A 161 1.83 36.79 -1.54
C PRO A 161 2.55 38.13 -1.57
N ASP A 162 2.91 38.65 -0.39
CA ASP A 162 3.84 39.75 -0.29
C ASP A 162 5.24 39.26 -0.71
N LEU A 163 6.03 40.10 -1.36
CA LEU A 163 7.32 39.71 -1.97
C LEU A 163 8.29 39.04 -0.98
N PHE A 164 8.14 39.33 0.31
CA PHE A 164 9.02 38.89 1.39
C PHE A 164 8.49 37.71 2.22
N ASP A 165 7.29 37.17 1.92
CA ASP A 165 6.61 36.15 2.74
C ASP A 165 6.33 34.83 2.00
N GLN A 166 7.10 34.54 0.95
CA GLN A 166 6.83 33.39 0.05
C GLN A 166 6.90 32.05 0.78
N LYS A 167 7.88 31.88 1.68
CA LYS A 167 8.06 30.64 2.44
C LYS A 167 6.86 30.33 3.32
N ASP A 168 6.38 31.31 4.07
CA ASP A 168 5.24 31.08 4.96
C ASP A 168 3.94 31.03 4.16
N ALA A 169 3.85 31.68 3.00
CA ALA A 169 2.72 31.52 2.08
C ALA A 169 2.54 30.08 1.60
N PHE A 170 3.62 29.38 1.22
CA PHE A 170 3.53 27.97 0.81
C PHE A 170 3.21 27.05 1.98
N ALA A 171 3.81 27.28 3.16
CA ALA A 171 3.47 26.51 4.36
C ALA A 171 1.98 26.68 4.74
N ARG A 172 1.45 27.90 4.67
CA ARG A 172 0.02 28.18 4.89
C ARG A 172 -0.87 27.53 3.83
N ALA A 173 -0.45 27.52 2.56
CA ALA A 173 -1.20 26.88 1.49
C ALA A 173 -1.31 25.37 1.71
N SER A 174 -0.21 24.69 2.06
CA SER A 174 -0.21 23.28 2.43
C SER A 174 -1.09 22.99 3.66
N GLY A 175 -1.06 23.87 4.66
CA GLY A 175 -1.93 23.78 5.83
C GLY A 175 -3.41 23.87 5.46
N ARG A 176 -3.79 24.85 4.65
CA ARG A 176 -5.18 24.99 4.16
C ARG A 176 -5.66 23.80 3.33
N LEU A 177 -4.81 23.25 2.46
CA LEU A 177 -5.14 22.03 1.72
C LEU A 177 -5.39 20.86 2.68
N SER A 178 -4.56 20.71 3.71
CA SER A 178 -4.77 19.70 4.74
C SER A 178 -6.09 19.89 5.49
N GLU A 179 -6.47 21.14 5.82
CA GLU A 179 -7.75 21.45 6.47
C GLU A 179 -8.95 21.09 5.57
N VAL A 180 -8.86 21.30 4.25
CA VAL A 180 -9.89 20.85 3.30
C VAL A 180 -10.00 19.32 3.29
N ALA A 181 -8.87 18.61 3.35
CA ALA A 181 -8.86 17.16 3.46
C ALA A 181 -9.43 16.66 4.81
N ASP A 182 -9.20 17.38 5.91
CA ASP A 182 -9.85 17.10 7.20
C ASP A 182 -11.37 17.21 7.11
N ALA A 183 -11.86 18.22 6.37
CA ALA A 183 -13.30 18.44 6.18
C ALA A 183 -14.01 17.36 5.36
N LEU A 184 -13.26 16.50 4.63
CA LEU A 184 -13.84 15.32 3.99
C LEU A 184 -14.33 14.29 5.02
N GLY A 185 -13.81 14.31 6.26
CA GLY A 185 -14.35 13.51 7.36
C GLY A 185 -13.96 12.04 7.36
N GLU A 186 -12.90 11.66 6.63
CA GLU A 186 -12.49 10.26 6.50
C GLU A 186 -11.82 9.70 7.77
N ASN A 187 -12.10 8.44 8.06
CA ASN A 187 -11.56 7.73 9.21
C ASN A 187 -10.78 6.48 8.77
N LEU A 188 -9.55 6.70 8.30
CA LEU A 188 -8.66 5.64 7.81
C LEU A 188 -8.59 4.43 8.76
N ILE A 189 -8.49 4.66 10.08
CA ILE A 189 -8.33 3.58 11.04
C ILE A 189 -9.58 2.68 11.08
N GLU A 190 -10.77 3.26 10.99
CA GLU A 190 -12.03 2.52 10.94
C GLU A 190 -12.18 1.75 9.64
N ASP A 191 -11.85 2.36 8.50
CA ASP A 191 -11.95 1.72 7.19
C ASP A 191 -10.97 0.54 7.05
N LEU A 192 -9.73 0.70 7.52
CA LEU A 192 -8.74 -0.38 7.56
C LEU A 192 -9.19 -1.53 8.48
N GLN A 193 -9.86 -1.23 9.60
CA GLN A 193 -10.42 -2.26 10.48
C GLN A 193 -11.54 -3.03 9.79
N ALA A 194 -12.49 -2.31 9.18
CA ALA A 194 -13.63 -2.93 8.50
C ALA A 194 -13.18 -3.86 7.38
N ASP A 195 -12.24 -3.43 6.54
CA ASP A 195 -11.71 -4.24 5.45
C ASP A 195 -10.89 -5.45 5.94
N MET A 196 -10.06 -5.24 6.97
CA MET A 196 -9.32 -6.34 7.60
C MET A 196 -10.29 -7.37 8.22
N LEU A 197 -11.35 -6.93 8.88
CA LEU A 197 -12.35 -7.82 9.47
C LEU A 197 -13.10 -8.59 8.39
N SER A 198 -13.56 -7.92 7.34
CA SER A 198 -14.22 -8.55 6.19
C SER A 198 -13.33 -9.62 5.56
N THR A 199 -12.03 -9.34 5.41
CA THR A 199 -11.06 -10.32 4.91
C THR A 199 -10.95 -11.55 5.82
N ILE A 200 -10.97 -11.34 7.14
CA ILE A 200 -10.92 -12.44 8.12
C ILE A 200 -12.20 -13.26 8.08
N GLU A 201 -13.36 -12.61 8.05
CA GLU A 201 -14.67 -13.26 8.02
C GLU A 201 -14.88 -14.06 6.75
N GLN A 202 -14.41 -13.55 5.61
CA GLN A 202 -14.44 -14.30 4.35
C GLN A 202 -13.62 -15.59 4.46
N ALA A 203 -12.38 -15.53 4.94
CA ALA A 203 -11.55 -16.72 5.15
C ALA A 203 -12.17 -17.69 6.18
N ASP A 204 -12.79 -17.17 7.24
CA ASP A 204 -13.51 -17.96 8.25
C ASP A 204 -14.66 -18.75 7.60
N SER A 205 -15.46 -18.06 6.77
CA SER A 205 -16.58 -18.66 6.04
C SER A 205 -16.13 -19.70 5.01
N TRP A 206 -15.00 -19.48 4.34
CA TRP A 206 -14.43 -20.44 3.40
C TRP A 206 -13.96 -21.71 4.11
N LEU A 207 -13.31 -21.59 5.27
CA LEU A 207 -12.92 -22.75 6.06
C LEU A 207 -14.15 -23.54 6.55
N ASP A 208 -15.21 -22.87 6.99
CA ASP A 208 -16.48 -23.54 7.33
C ASP A 208 -17.10 -24.24 6.12
N TYR A 209 -17.10 -23.58 4.96
CA TYR A 209 -17.64 -24.13 3.73
C TYR A 209 -16.91 -25.41 3.31
N ILE A 210 -15.58 -25.41 3.37
CA ILE A 210 -14.76 -26.59 3.05
C ILE A 210 -15.07 -27.73 4.02
N SER A 211 -15.04 -27.45 5.32
CA SER A 211 -15.30 -28.47 6.35
C SER A 211 -16.70 -29.07 6.25
N ALA A 212 -17.68 -28.31 5.78
CA ALA A 212 -19.05 -28.78 5.63
C ALA A 212 -19.30 -29.54 4.31
N ASN A 213 -18.67 -29.12 3.21
CA ASN A 213 -19.08 -29.54 1.86
C ASN A 213 -18.05 -30.37 1.11
N ALA A 214 -16.78 -30.40 1.52
CA ALA A 214 -15.79 -31.28 0.89
C ALA A 214 -16.17 -32.76 1.10
N PRO A 215 -15.87 -33.65 0.12
CA PRO A 215 -16.29 -35.06 0.18
C PRO A 215 -15.87 -35.81 1.44
N ASP A 216 -14.68 -35.50 1.96
CA ASP A 216 -14.07 -36.08 3.15
C ASP A 216 -14.38 -35.31 4.44
N ARG A 217 -15.06 -34.15 4.34
CA ARG A 217 -15.44 -33.25 5.45
C ARG A 217 -14.29 -33.04 6.43
N PRO A 218 -13.16 -32.48 5.97
CA PRO A 218 -11.97 -32.34 6.78
C PRO A 218 -12.22 -31.37 7.93
N SER A 219 -11.54 -31.59 9.06
CA SER A 219 -11.45 -30.54 10.08
C SER A 219 -10.81 -29.28 9.49
N ARG A 220 -11.06 -28.12 10.09
CA ARG A 220 -10.51 -26.84 9.62
C ARG A 220 -8.97 -26.85 9.55
N ASP A 221 -8.32 -27.51 10.50
CA ASP A 221 -6.85 -27.71 10.48
C ASP A 221 -6.38 -28.57 9.30
N GLN A 222 -7.13 -29.61 8.94
CA GLN A 222 -6.85 -30.41 7.75
C GLN A 222 -7.09 -29.59 6.47
N ALA A 223 -8.18 -28.82 6.41
CA ALA A 223 -8.47 -27.91 5.30
C ALA A 223 -7.33 -26.90 5.09
N VAL A 224 -6.85 -26.26 6.15
CA VAL A 224 -5.70 -25.32 6.11
C VAL A 224 -4.47 -25.97 5.48
N ARG A 225 -4.10 -27.18 5.91
CA ARG A 225 -2.92 -27.89 5.37
C ARG A 225 -3.15 -28.30 3.92
N HIS A 226 -4.33 -28.81 3.60
CA HIS A 226 -4.67 -29.26 2.25
C HIS A 226 -4.66 -28.12 1.24
N CYS A 227 -5.28 -26.98 1.57
CA CYS A 227 -5.34 -25.81 0.68
C CYS A 227 -3.95 -25.31 0.30
N GLN A 228 -2.97 -25.36 1.20
CA GLN A 228 -1.59 -24.97 0.90
C GLN A 228 -0.80 -26.09 0.19
N ALA A 229 -1.04 -27.35 0.55
CA ALA A 229 -0.36 -28.50 -0.02
C ALA A 229 -0.71 -28.74 -1.49
N TRP A 230 -1.96 -28.49 -1.88
CA TRP A 230 -2.44 -28.71 -3.24
C TRP A 230 -1.68 -27.91 -4.30
N PRO A 231 -1.64 -26.56 -4.27
CA PRO A 231 -0.90 -25.77 -5.27
C PRO A 231 0.61 -26.05 -5.22
N LEU A 232 1.16 -26.26 -4.01
CA LEU A 232 2.59 -26.60 -3.87
C LEU A 232 2.93 -27.92 -4.55
N SER A 233 2.05 -28.94 -4.51
CA SER A 233 2.32 -30.27 -5.06
C SER A 233 2.67 -30.29 -6.55
N TRP A 234 2.33 -29.23 -7.29
CA TRP A 234 2.63 -29.07 -8.71
C TRP A 234 3.99 -28.41 -9.00
N THR A 235 4.74 -28.04 -7.97
CA THR A 235 6.02 -27.33 -8.09
C THR A 235 7.24 -28.26 -8.09
N GLU A 236 8.35 -27.82 -8.69
CA GLU A 236 9.64 -28.53 -8.59
C GLU A 236 10.17 -28.57 -7.15
N GLU A 237 9.91 -27.51 -6.38
CA GLU A 237 10.28 -27.41 -4.97
C GLU A 237 9.68 -28.55 -4.15
N ALA A 238 8.37 -28.79 -4.29
CA ALA A 238 7.67 -29.86 -3.59
C ALA A 238 8.24 -31.24 -3.93
N ARG A 239 8.58 -31.44 -5.21
CA ARG A 239 9.17 -32.70 -5.69
C ARG A 239 10.56 -32.90 -5.09
N ALA A 240 11.39 -31.87 -5.08
CA ALA A 240 12.72 -31.91 -4.48
C ALA A 240 12.62 -32.20 -2.97
N PHE A 241 11.74 -31.51 -2.27
CA PHE A 241 11.49 -31.72 -0.84
C PHE A 241 11.04 -33.16 -0.55
N ALA A 242 10.07 -33.67 -1.30
CA ALA A 242 9.52 -35.01 -1.11
C ALA A 242 10.55 -36.12 -1.37
N ASN A 243 11.39 -35.95 -2.40
CA ASN A 243 12.48 -36.87 -2.69
C ASN A 243 13.53 -36.88 -1.57
N ALA A 244 13.90 -35.70 -1.05
CA ALA A 244 14.87 -35.57 0.03
C ALA A 244 14.37 -36.15 1.37
N ASN A 245 13.06 -36.16 1.60
CA ASN A 245 12.44 -36.59 2.85
C ASN A 245 11.71 -37.94 2.75
N GLY A 246 11.94 -38.70 1.68
CA GLY A 246 11.50 -40.10 1.56
C GLY A 246 9.99 -40.30 1.42
N CYS A 247 9.29 -39.40 0.71
CA CYS A 247 7.87 -39.58 0.42
C CYS A 247 7.63 -40.89 -0.36
N LYS A 248 6.66 -41.71 0.09
CA LYS A 248 6.29 -43.00 -0.52
C LYS A 248 4.88 -43.03 -1.08
N ALA A 249 4.25 -41.87 -1.24
CA ALA A 249 2.88 -41.80 -1.75
C ALA A 249 2.79 -42.38 -3.16
N SER A 250 1.80 -43.25 -3.39
CA SER A 250 1.59 -43.94 -4.67
C SER A 250 0.60 -43.22 -5.59
N ASN A 251 -0.09 -42.19 -5.09
CA ASN A 251 -1.05 -41.39 -5.82
C ASN A 251 -0.98 -39.92 -5.39
N LEU A 252 -1.61 -39.03 -6.16
CA LEU A 252 -1.57 -37.59 -5.92
C LEU A 252 -2.21 -37.20 -4.57
N GLY A 253 -3.33 -37.81 -4.18
CA GLY A 253 -4.00 -37.51 -2.91
C GLY A 253 -3.11 -37.79 -1.71
N GLY A 254 -2.49 -38.98 -1.66
CA GLY A 254 -1.53 -39.33 -0.61
C GLY A 254 -0.25 -38.48 -0.65
N TYR A 255 0.13 -37.97 -1.83
CA TYR A 255 1.27 -37.06 -1.97
C TYR A 255 0.96 -35.68 -1.35
N VAL A 256 -0.21 -35.13 -1.65
CA VAL A 256 -0.70 -33.86 -1.08
C VAL A 256 -0.89 -33.98 0.42
N GLU A 257 -1.48 -35.08 0.90
CA GLU A 257 -1.64 -35.35 2.32
C GLU A 257 -0.28 -35.42 3.03
N TRP A 258 0.70 -36.12 2.44
CA TRP A 258 2.05 -36.21 2.98
C TRP A 258 2.72 -34.83 3.03
N LEU A 259 2.61 -34.01 1.97
CA LEU A 259 3.10 -32.63 1.98
C LEU A 259 2.45 -31.79 3.08
N GLY A 260 1.13 -31.92 3.26
CA GLY A 260 0.38 -31.25 4.32
C GLY A 260 0.98 -31.49 5.72
N HIS A 261 1.42 -32.71 6.00
CA HIS A 261 1.96 -33.07 7.31
C HIS A 261 3.46 -32.80 7.48
N ASN A 262 4.25 -32.87 6.39
CA ASN A 262 5.71 -32.89 6.47
C ASN A 262 6.38 -31.59 6.01
N TYR A 263 5.72 -30.79 5.18
CA TYR A 263 6.28 -29.53 4.70
C TYR A 263 6.18 -28.41 5.75
N ASN A 264 7.12 -27.46 5.73
CA ASN A 264 7.18 -26.38 6.74
C ASN A 264 6.24 -25.22 6.37
N TRP A 265 4.94 -25.44 6.54
CA TRP A 265 3.91 -24.44 6.28
C TRP A 265 4.02 -23.22 7.19
N GLN A 266 3.77 -22.04 6.62
CA GLN A 266 3.63 -20.80 7.40
C GLN A 266 2.39 -20.84 8.29
N VAL A 267 1.31 -21.45 7.82
CA VAL A 267 0.06 -21.64 8.56
C VAL A 267 -0.19 -23.13 8.75
N LYS A 268 -0.09 -23.64 9.98
CA LYS A 268 -0.19 -25.09 10.27
C LYS A 268 -1.57 -25.53 10.77
N THR A 269 -2.31 -24.60 11.33
CA THR A 269 -3.62 -24.76 11.96
C THR A 269 -4.50 -23.58 11.61
N ASP A 270 -5.78 -23.66 11.94
CA ASP A 270 -6.74 -22.57 11.79
C ASP A 270 -6.17 -21.22 12.31
N PRO A 271 -5.97 -20.24 11.40
CA PRO A 271 -5.36 -18.97 11.77
C PRO A 271 -6.36 -17.94 12.32
N ILE A 272 -7.67 -18.20 12.24
CA ILE A 272 -8.72 -17.18 12.45
C ILE A 272 -8.64 -16.54 13.84
N ALA A 273 -8.42 -17.33 14.90
CA ALA A 273 -8.26 -16.79 16.25
C ALA A 273 -7.03 -15.88 16.39
N SER A 274 -5.93 -16.19 15.69
CA SER A 274 -4.74 -15.35 15.63
C SER A 274 -5.01 -14.06 14.84
N TRP A 275 -5.71 -14.16 13.71
CA TRP A 275 -6.07 -13.01 12.89
C TRP A 275 -7.05 -12.06 13.59
N LYS A 276 -8.06 -12.57 14.30
CA LYS A 276 -8.97 -11.76 15.14
C LYS A 276 -8.22 -11.00 16.25
N ARG A 277 -7.14 -11.58 16.81
CA ARG A 277 -6.24 -10.86 17.74
C ARG A 277 -5.45 -9.74 17.05
N ARG A 278 -4.96 -9.96 15.82
CA ARG A 278 -4.31 -8.90 15.03
C ARG A 278 -5.27 -7.77 14.68
N HIS A 279 -6.50 -8.09 14.29
CA HIS A 279 -7.56 -7.10 14.06
C HIS A 279 -7.84 -6.30 15.33
N SER A 280 -7.93 -6.95 16.49
CA SER A 280 -8.08 -6.25 17.79
C SER A 280 -6.90 -5.31 18.10
N SER A 281 -5.67 -5.69 17.70
CA SER A 281 -4.49 -4.82 17.82
C SER A 281 -4.51 -3.62 16.87
N LEU A 282 -5.07 -3.78 15.67
CA LEU A 282 -5.35 -2.66 14.76
C LEU A 282 -6.45 -1.75 15.33
N LYS A 283 -7.48 -2.34 15.93
CA LYS A 283 -8.62 -1.62 16.54
C LYS A 283 -8.21 -0.64 17.64
N ASN A 284 -7.19 -0.99 18.40
CA ASN A 284 -6.69 -0.17 19.50
C ASN A 284 -5.63 0.85 19.06
N GLU A 285 -5.30 0.91 17.77
CA GLU A 285 -4.32 1.85 17.25
C GLU A 285 -4.88 3.27 17.21
N ARG A 286 -4.03 4.26 17.50
CA ARG A 286 -4.40 5.69 17.47
C ARG A 286 -3.66 6.45 16.38
N GLY A 287 -2.50 5.95 15.95
CA GLY A 287 -1.70 6.57 14.89
C GLY A 287 -2.06 6.00 13.51
N ALA A 288 -2.40 6.87 12.56
CA ALA A 288 -2.75 6.48 11.20
C ALA A 288 -1.60 5.72 10.50
N ASP A 289 -0.35 6.17 10.62
CA ASP A 289 0.81 5.46 10.05
C ASP A 289 0.98 4.05 10.62
N ALA A 290 0.84 3.90 11.95
CA ALA A 290 0.96 2.62 12.63
C ALA A 290 -0.19 1.68 12.26
N ALA A 291 -1.40 2.21 12.08
CA ALA A 291 -2.57 1.45 11.66
C ALA A 291 -2.40 0.94 10.23
N LEU A 292 -2.00 1.82 9.30
CA LEU A 292 -1.71 1.46 7.92
C LEU A 292 -0.64 0.37 7.85
N LYS A 293 0.45 0.52 8.62
CA LYS A 293 1.50 -0.50 8.69
C LYS A 293 0.97 -1.87 9.16
N LYS A 294 0.22 -1.90 10.27
CA LYS A 294 -0.36 -3.14 10.80
C LYS A 294 -1.28 -3.83 9.79
N TYR A 295 -2.10 -3.04 9.09
CA TYR A 295 -2.98 -3.50 8.02
C TYR A 295 -2.18 -4.09 6.85
N CYS A 296 -1.24 -3.32 6.27
CA CYS A 296 -0.45 -3.76 5.12
C CYS A 296 0.38 -5.01 5.43
N ASP A 297 0.98 -5.07 6.63
CA ASP A 297 1.73 -6.25 7.08
C ASP A 297 0.80 -7.48 7.22
N PHE A 298 -0.46 -7.29 7.64
CA PHE A 298 -1.44 -8.38 7.67
C PHE A 298 -1.83 -8.84 6.26
N MET A 299 -2.19 -7.92 5.38
CA MET A 299 -2.61 -8.26 4.02
C MET A 299 -1.51 -9.02 3.29
N LYS A 300 -0.26 -8.55 3.39
CA LYS A 300 0.92 -9.19 2.78
C LYS A 300 1.24 -10.56 3.38
N GLN A 301 1.23 -10.70 4.71
CA GLN A 301 1.61 -11.96 5.35
C GLN A 301 0.55 -13.06 5.17
N THR A 302 -0.69 -12.70 4.88
CA THR A 302 -1.79 -13.65 4.73
C THR A 302 -2.18 -13.93 3.29
N GLU A 303 -1.65 -13.15 2.33
CA GLU A 303 -2.00 -13.19 0.91
C GLU A 303 -1.90 -14.61 0.34
N ALA A 304 -0.73 -15.24 0.42
CA ALA A 304 -0.51 -16.58 -0.16
C ALA A 304 -1.49 -17.64 0.37
N PHE A 305 -1.82 -17.59 1.66
CA PHE A 305 -2.80 -18.52 2.24
C PHE A 305 -4.23 -18.20 1.78
N ARG A 306 -4.60 -16.91 1.71
CA ARG A 306 -5.93 -16.49 1.23
C ARG A 306 -6.14 -16.87 -0.24
N GLU A 307 -5.12 -16.73 -1.08
CA GLU A 307 -5.18 -17.13 -2.49
C GLU A 307 -5.33 -18.64 -2.65
N ALA A 308 -4.56 -19.42 -1.89
CA ALA A 308 -4.68 -20.88 -1.90
C ALA A 308 -6.07 -21.35 -1.42
N LEU A 309 -6.66 -20.62 -0.46
CA LEU A 309 -8.01 -20.89 0.03
C LEU A 309 -9.07 -20.53 -1.03
N GLU A 310 -8.97 -19.36 -1.66
CA GLU A 310 -9.85 -18.91 -2.75
C GLU A 310 -9.86 -19.91 -3.92
N GLU A 311 -8.67 -20.36 -4.34
CA GLU A 311 -8.52 -21.34 -5.41
C GLU A 311 -9.20 -22.68 -5.05
N TYR A 312 -8.99 -23.17 -3.82
CA TYR A 312 -9.60 -24.42 -3.38
C TYR A 312 -11.14 -24.33 -3.31
N ILE A 313 -11.68 -23.21 -2.83
CA ILE A 313 -13.13 -22.97 -2.82
C ILE A 313 -13.71 -23.02 -4.22
N SER A 314 -13.07 -22.35 -5.18
CA SER A 314 -13.50 -22.36 -6.58
C SER A 314 -13.54 -23.78 -7.17
N GLN A 315 -12.54 -24.61 -6.85
CA GLN A 315 -12.51 -26.02 -7.26
C GLN A 315 -13.61 -26.85 -6.60
N LEU A 316 -13.84 -26.64 -5.29
CA LEU A 316 -14.90 -27.34 -4.55
C LEU A 316 -16.29 -26.98 -5.06
N ASP A 317 -16.55 -25.70 -5.35
CA ASP A 317 -17.80 -25.24 -5.96
C ASP A 317 -18.03 -25.87 -7.33
N GLY A 318 -16.99 -25.91 -8.17
CA GLY A 318 -17.05 -26.58 -9.46
C GLY A 318 -17.40 -28.06 -9.31
N TYR A 319 -16.74 -28.77 -8.41
CA TYR A 319 -17.03 -30.18 -8.12
C TYR A 319 -18.47 -30.39 -7.64
N ILE A 320 -18.97 -29.57 -6.71
CA ILE A 320 -20.34 -29.66 -6.21
C ILE A 320 -21.35 -29.44 -7.35
N GLN A 321 -21.09 -28.46 -8.22
CA GLN A 321 -21.93 -28.18 -9.37
C GLN A 321 -21.96 -29.36 -10.36
N GLU A 322 -20.81 -29.99 -10.64
CA GLU A 322 -20.73 -31.21 -11.44
C GLU A 322 -21.55 -32.37 -10.85
N GLN A 323 -21.48 -32.57 -9.52
CA GLN A 323 -22.27 -33.60 -8.85
C GLN A 323 -23.79 -33.31 -8.93
N ILE A 324 -24.18 -32.04 -8.83
CA ILE A 324 -25.58 -31.62 -9.01
C ILE A 324 -26.06 -31.89 -10.43
N ASP A 325 -25.24 -31.60 -11.44
CA ASP A 325 -25.60 -31.82 -12.84
C ASP A 325 -25.69 -33.30 -13.17
N TYR A 326 -24.76 -34.13 -12.67
CA TYR A 326 -24.83 -35.58 -12.78
C TYR A 326 -26.11 -36.14 -12.14
N ALA A 327 -26.47 -35.67 -10.94
CA ALA A 327 -27.70 -36.08 -10.25
C ALA A 327 -28.97 -35.66 -11.00
N ARG A 328 -28.89 -34.61 -11.83
CA ARG A 328 -29.97 -34.13 -12.71
C ARG A 328 -29.97 -34.84 -14.07
N GLY A 329 -29.06 -35.78 -14.31
CA GLY A 329 -28.93 -36.52 -15.56
C GLY A 329 -28.45 -35.67 -16.74
N LYS A 330 -27.68 -34.60 -16.47
CA LYS A 330 -27.04 -33.77 -17.49
C LYS A 330 -25.61 -34.23 -17.77
#